data_AF-O50109-F1
#
_entry.id   AF-O50109-F1
#
_cell.length_a   1.000
_cell.length_b   1.000
_cell.length_c   1.000
_cell.angle_alpha   90.00
_cell.angle_beta   90.00
_cell.angle_gamma   90.00
#
_symmetry.space_group_name_H-M   'P 1'
#
loop_
_entity.id
_entity.type
_entity.pdbx_description
1 polymer ?
#
loop_
_entity_poly.entity_id
_entity_poly.type
_entity_poly.pdbx_seq_one_letter_code
_entity_poly.pdbx_strand_id
1 'polypeptide(L)'
;MRVFIVKANEAHTDYDFSLKDLPGTSGRIDLICRALNSAFHLSHSFRKNVRVYVTLLGPPSPPKTIRFEGPKLRPKILNPDELSIAKVIIKALNAGKNLKGSSTKELEVLPGVYVSNMTFEDVIRKNIRMNLYVLEEGGADIMKVKFPRNNVAFILGDHIGLSEEDLKTLEGIAKKISIGPKAYLTSHVISYVNIHLDRIGVP
;
A
#
# COMPACT_ATOMS: atom_id res chain seq x y z
N MET A 1 -12.91 4.96 -6.29
CA MET A 1 -11.72 5.13 -5.41
C MET A 1 -11.42 3.77 -4.82
N ARG A 2 -10.28 3.22 -5.20
CA ARG A 2 -9.77 1.94 -4.73
C ARG A 2 -8.65 2.23 -3.75
N VAL A 3 -8.77 1.69 -2.54
CA VAL A 3 -7.73 1.84 -1.53
C VAL A 3 -6.94 0.54 -1.45
N PHE A 4 -5.61 0.63 -1.47
CA PHE A 4 -4.73 -0.49 -1.14
C PHE A 4 -4.02 -0.15 0.18
N ILE A 5 -4.06 -1.07 1.13
CA ILE A 5 -3.43 -0.95 2.45
C ILE A 5 -2.38 -2.06 2.53
N VAL A 6 -1.10 -1.69 2.49
CA VAL A 6 0.03 -2.61 2.45
C VAL A 6 0.77 -2.55 3.78
N LYS A 7 0.87 -3.69 4.47
CA LYS A 7 1.75 -3.89 5.63
C LYS A 7 3.13 -4.30 5.13
N ALA A 8 4.15 -3.51 5.43
CA ALA A 8 5.54 -3.77 5.05
C ALA A 8 6.35 -4.08 6.31
N ASN A 9 6.47 -5.37 6.62
CA ASN A 9 6.94 -5.87 7.91
C ASN A 9 8.39 -5.52 8.21
N GLU A 10 9.26 -5.56 7.19
CA GLU A 10 10.69 -5.30 7.35
C GLU A 10 11.14 -3.96 6.77
N ALA A 11 10.25 -3.23 6.09
CA ALA A 11 10.63 -2.02 5.37
C ALA A 11 11.18 -0.95 6.31
N HIS A 12 12.38 -0.49 6.01
CA HIS A 12 13.17 0.44 6.81
C HIS A 12 12.45 1.77 6.98
N THR A 13 12.47 2.31 8.20
CA THR A 13 11.66 3.46 8.61
C THR A 13 12.44 4.77 8.66
N ASP A 14 13.71 4.77 8.24
CA ASP A 14 14.51 5.98 8.00
C ASP A 14 14.92 6.08 6.52
N TYR A 15 15.45 7.23 6.10
CA TYR A 15 15.74 7.53 4.69
C TYR A 15 17.15 7.11 4.23
N ASP A 16 17.95 6.55 5.13
CA ASP A 16 19.39 6.32 5.00
C ASP A 16 19.78 5.00 4.32
N PHE A 17 18.80 4.25 3.80
CA PHE A 17 19.06 3.05 3.01
C PHE A 17 19.72 3.37 1.66
N SER A 18 20.49 2.42 1.14
CA SER A 18 21.26 2.57 -0.09
C SER A 18 20.39 2.34 -1.32
N LEU A 19 20.31 3.33 -2.22
CA LEU A 19 19.70 3.15 -3.54
C LEU A 19 20.46 2.15 -4.44
N LYS A 20 21.73 1.84 -4.13
CA LYS A 20 22.52 0.83 -4.87
C LYS A 20 22.18 -0.60 -4.44
N ASP A 21 21.66 -0.77 -3.24
CA ASP A 21 21.18 -2.04 -2.70
C ASP A 21 19.83 -1.83 -2.03
N LEU A 22 18.84 -1.49 -2.87
CA LEU A 22 17.48 -1.24 -2.41
C LEU A 22 16.90 -2.49 -1.75
N PRO A 23 16.99 -3.72 -2.29
CA PRO A 23 16.40 -4.87 -1.62
C PRO A 23 17.01 -5.15 -0.24
N GLY A 24 18.34 -5.12 -0.11
CA GLY A 24 19.04 -5.52 1.11
C GLY A 24 18.98 -4.47 2.21
N THR A 25 19.34 -3.22 1.91
CA THR A 25 19.50 -2.18 2.95
C THR A 25 18.22 -1.48 3.37
N SER A 26 17.14 -1.64 2.61
CA SER A 26 15.87 -0.95 2.88
C SER A 26 14.78 -1.85 3.48
N GLY A 27 15.07 -3.14 3.71
CA GLY A 27 14.04 -4.09 4.14
C GLY A 27 12.97 -4.30 3.06
N ARG A 28 13.42 -4.56 1.82
CA ARG A 28 12.56 -4.86 0.66
C ARG A 28 11.63 -3.73 0.19
N ILE A 29 12.04 -2.46 0.30
CA ILE A 29 11.32 -1.34 -0.34
C ILE A 29 11.26 -1.51 -1.87
N ASP A 30 12.13 -2.32 -2.50
CA ASP A 30 12.00 -2.70 -3.92
C ASP A 30 10.61 -3.27 -4.24
N LEU A 31 10.07 -4.11 -3.35
CA LEU A 31 8.73 -4.68 -3.52
C LEU A 31 7.62 -3.64 -3.35
N ILE A 32 7.82 -2.67 -2.44
CA ILE A 32 6.90 -1.56 -2.26
C ILE A 32 6.89 -0.65 -3.49
N CYS A 33 8.06 -0.38 -4.09
CA CYS A 33 8.16 0.36 -5.34
C CYS A 33 7.38 -0.34 -6.46
N ARG A 34 7.53 -1.66 -6.61
CA ARG A 34 6.75 -2.44 -7.58
C ARG A 34 5.25 -2.40 -7.28
N ALA A 35 4.86 -2.48 -6.02
CA ALA A 35 3.46 -2.40 -5.60
C ALA A 35 2.85 -1.03 -5.96
N LEU A 36 3.58 0.06 -5.73
CA LEU A 36 3.17 1.42 -6.11
C LEU A 36 3.07 1.58 -7.63
N ASN A 37 4.02 1.01 -8.39
CA ASN A 37 3.96 0.98 -9.85
C ASN A 37 2.67 0.28 -10.34
N SER A 38 2.41 -0.93 -9.85
CA SER A 38 1.18 -1.70 -10.15
C SER A 38 -0.11 -1.01 -9.71
N ALA A 39 -0.05 -0.18 -8.66
CA ALA A 39 -1.22 0.53 -8.14
C ALA A 39 -1.59 1.74 -9.00
N PHE A 40 -0.60 2.46 -9.54
CA PHE A 40 -0.82 3.78 -10.14
C PHE A 40 -0.59 3.87 -11.64
N HIS A 41 0.37 3.13 -12.20
CA HIS A 41 0.78 3.34 -13.59
C HIS A 41 -0.08 2.56 -14.58
N LEU A 42 -0.37 3.22 -15.71
CA LEU A 42 -0.85 2.63 -16.96
C LEU A 42 0.14 3.03 -18.05
N SER A 43 0.19 2.31 -19.18
CA SER A 43 1.19 2.55 -20.23
C SER A 43 1.26 4.00 -20.72
N HIS A 44 0.12 4.70 -20.77
CA HIS A 44 0.02 6.10 -21.23
C HIS A 44 -0.80 6.99 -20.30
N SER A 45 -1.05 6.55 -19.07
CA SER A 45 -1.92 7.27 -18.14
C SER A 45 -1.57 6.93 -16.69
N PHE A 46 -2.29 7.55 -15.75
CA PHE A 46 -2.06 7.42 -14.31
C PHE A 46 -3.40 7.26 -13.59
N ARG A 47 -3.53 6.27 -12.71
CA ARG A 47 -4.77 5.97 -11.99
C ARG A 47 -5.02 7.02 -10.90
N LYS A 48 -5.86 8.01 -11.23
CA LYS A 48 -6.32 9.04 -10.28
C LYS A 48 -7.33 8.50 -9.26
N ASN A 49 -7.94 7.35 -9.50
CA ASN A 49 -8.95 6.75 -8.63
C ASN A 49 -8.36 5.74 -7.63
N VAL A 50 -7.07 5.81 -7.34
CA VAL A 50 -6.36 4.91 -6.41
C VAL A 50 -5.78 5.69 -5.25
N ARG A 51 -5.81 5.11 -4.05
CA ARG A 51 -5.07 5.55 -2.87
C ARG A 51 -4.30 4.35 -2.32
N VAL A 52 -3.04 4.55 -1.97
CA VAL A 52 -2.22 3.50 -1.35
C VAL A 52 -1.74 3.99 0.00
N TYR A 53 -1.91 3.17 1.03
CA TYR A 53 -1.19 3.30 2.29
C TYR A 53 -0.12 2.21 2.34
N VAL A 54 1.09 2.59 2.72
CA VAL A 54 2.16 1.64 3.05
C VAL A 54 2.59 1.92 4.49
N THR A 55 2.42 0.94 5.36
CA THR A 55 2.90 1.01 6.76
C THR A 55 4.19 0.23 6.88
N LEU A 56 5.30 0.94 7.08
CA LEU A 56 6.66 0.44 7.24
C LEU A 56 6.91 0.14 8.72
N LEU A 57 7.36 -1.09 9.00
CA LEU A 57 7.52 -1.63 10.35
C LEU A 57 8.97 -2.07 10.66
N GLY A 58 9.89 -1.90 9.72
CA GLY A 58 11.31 -2.17 9.93
C GLY A 58 12.00 -1.14 10.83
N PRO A 59 13.23 -1.42 11.27
CA PRO A 59 14.05 -0.48 12.04
C PRO A 59 14.32 0.82 11.25
N PRO A 60 14.78 1.91 11.89
CA PRO A 60 15.08 2.04 13.32
C PRO A 60 13.92 2.59 14.16
N SER A 61 12.84 3.09 13.56
CA SER A 61 11.79 3.82 14.29
C SER A 61 10.38 3.56 13.72
N PRO A 62 9.91 2.31 13.75
CA PRO A 62 8.56 1.97 13.33
C PRO A 62 7.49 2.46 14.33
N PRO A 63 6.25 2.66 13.88
CA PRO A 63 5.80 2.60 12.49
C PRO A 63 6.02 3.93 11.75
N LYS A 64 6.21 3.84 10.42
CA LYS A 64 6.02 4.97 9.49
C LYS A 64 5.00 4.60 8.44
N THR A 65 3.95 5.42 8.30
CA THR A 65 2.95 5.21 7.26
C THR A 65 3.06 6.31 6.20
N ILE A 66 3.20 5.90 4.95
CA ILE A 66 3.18 6.78 3.78
C ILE A 66 1.89 6.55 3.01
N ARG A 67 1.12 7.62 2.79
CA ARG A 67 -0.06 7.62 1.92
C ARG A 67 0.23 8.29 0.59
N PHE A 68 -0.14 7.60 -0.48
CA PHE A 68 -0.13 8.07 -1.86
C PHE A 68 -1.57 8.29 -2.33
N GLU A 69 -1.89 9.51 -2.75
CA GLU A 69 -3.24 9.96 -3.11
C GLU A 69 -3.34 10.25 -4.62
N GLY A 70 -3.83 9.26 -5.39
CA GLY A 70 -3.95 9.32 -6.84
C GLY A 70 -4.51 10.62 -7.42
N PRO A 71 -5.62 11.19 -6.89
CA PRO A 71 -6.18 12.44 -7.42
C PRO A 71 -5.25 13.65 -7.31
N LYS A 72 -4.30 13.64 -6.36
CA LYS A 72 -3.36 14.73 -6.09
C LYS A 72 -1.95 14.47 -6.62
N LEU A 73 -1.61 13.21 -6.91
CA LEU A 73 -0.32 12.84 -7.47
C LEU A 73 -0.14 13.43 -8.87
N ARG A 74 1.05 13.97 -9.12
CA ARG A 74 1.46 14.45 -10.45
C ARG A 74 2.31 13.36 -11.12
N PRO A 75 2.13 13.08 -12.43
CA PRO A 75 2.93 12.06 -13.13
C PRO A 75 4.45 12.23 -13.00
N LYS A 76 4.93 13.48 -12.87
CA LYS A 76 6.37 13.79 -12.68
C LYS A 76 6.94 13.38 -11.31
N ILE A 77 6.09 13.07 -10.32
CA ILE A 77 6.53 12.70 -8.97
C ILE A 77 6.81 11.20 -8.91
N LEU A 78 5.91 10.38 -9.47
CA LEU A 78 5.98 8.93 -9.42
C LEU A 78 6.22 8.40 -10.83
N ASN A 79 7.48 8.23 -11.22
CA ASN A 79 7.84 7.58 -12.48
C ASN A 79 7.78 6.04 -12.32
N PRO A 80 7.52 5.27 -13.39
CA PRO A 80 7.36 3.81 -13.33
C PRO A 80 8.70 3.06 -13.21
N ASP A 81 9.64 3.58 -12.44
CA ASP A 81 10.92 2.94 -12.14
C ASP A 81 11.17 2.92 -10.63
N GLU A 82 11.77 1.83 -10.14
CA GLU A 82 11.93 1.59 -8.69
C GLU A 82 12.76 2.67 -8.01
N LEU A 83 13.78 3.22 -8.68
CA LEU A 83 14.70 4.21 -8.10
C LEU A 83 14.03 5.57 -7.92
N SER A 84 13.22 6.02 -8.89
CA SER A 84 12.43 7.24 -8.76
C SER A 84 11.39 7.12 -7.64
N ILE A 85 10.72 5.97 -7.53
CA ILE A 85 9.75 5.72 -6.46
C ILE A 85 10.46 5.68 -5.10
N ALA A 86 11.61 5.00 -5.01
CA ALA A 86 12.41 4.96 -3.79
C ALA A 86 12.86 6.36 -3.36
N LYS A 87 13.24 7.24 -4.28
CA LYS A 87 13.56 8.65 -3.98
C LYS A 87 12.36 9.42 -3.42
N VAL A 88 11.14 9.11 -3.84
CA VAL A 88 9.92 9.69 -3.23
C VAL A 88 9.74 9.19 -1.80
N ILE A 89 9.95 7.90 -1.56
CA ILE A 89 9.89 7.29 -0.22
C ILE A 89 10.96 7.90 0.70
N ILE A 90 12.20 8.07 0.24
CA ILE A 90 13.29 8.76 0.97
C ILE A 90 12.85 10.18 1.38
N LYS A 91 12.26 10.96 0.46
CA LYS A 91 11.76 12.30 0.79
C LYS A 91 10.68 12.25 1.86
N ALA A 92 9.74 11.31 1.76
CA ALA A 92 8.68 11.12 2.73
C ALA A 92 9.22 10.75 4.12
N LEU A 93 10.14 9.79 4.20
CA LEU A 93 10.76 9.35 5.46
C LEU A 93 11.61 10.46 6.09
N ASN A 94 12.39 11.20 5.30
CA ASN A 94 13.17 12.34 5.80
C ASN A 94 12.26 13.43 6.41
N ALA A 95 11.18 13.80 5.73
CA ALA A 95 10.20 14.74 6.27
C ALA A 95 9.49 14.19 7.53
N GLY A 96 9.28 12.86 7.57
CA GLY A 96 8.65 12.14 8.67
C GLY A 96 9.55 11.88 9.88
N LYS A 97 10.86 12.09 9.79
CA LYS A 97 11.85 11.74 10.82
C LYS A 97 11.53 12.38 12.18
N ASN A 98 11.14 13.65 12.17
CA ASN A 98 10.87 14.43 13.37
C ASN A 98 9.42 14.37 13.86
N LEU A 99 8.56 13.55 13.23
CA LEU A 99 7.18 13.38 13.71
C LEU A 99 7.19 12.70 15.07
N LYS A 100 6.58 13.34 16.07
CA LYS A 100 6.50 12.86 17.45
C LYS A 100 5.16 12.20 17.74
N GLY A 101 5.20 11.08 18.47
CA GLY A 101 4.04 10.34 18.97
C GLY A 101 3.25 9.59 17.88
N SER A 102 2.34 8.72 18.31
CA SER A 102 1.38 8.03 17.44
C SER A 102 0.21 8.97 17.16
N SER A 103 0.38 9.82 16.15
CA SER A 103 -0.67 10.72 15.69
C SER A 103 -1.17 10.27 14.32
N THR A 104 -2.50 10.28 14.13
CA THR A 104 -3.15 10.13 12.82
C THR A 104 -2.97 11.36 11.92
N LYS A 105 -2.27 12.39 12.41
CA LYS A 105 -1.94 13.59 11.65
C LYS A 105 -0.90 13.26 10.58
N GLU A 106 -1.26 13.57 9.35
CA GLU A 106 -0.42 13.38 8.17
C GLU A 106 0.27 14.69 7.81
N LEU A 107 1.55 14.60 7.43
CA LEU A 107 2.33 15.68 6.84
C LEU A 107 2.39 15.49 5.33
N GLU A 108 1.93 16.48 4.55
CA GLU A 108 2.11 16.47 3.09
C GLU A 108 3.55 16.83 2.74
N VAL A 109 4.23 15.93 2.02
CA VAL A 109 5.65 16.08 1.66
C VAL A 109 5.80 16.50 0.20
N LEU A 110 4.95 15.95 -0.67
CA LEU A 110 4.80 16.30 -2.08
C LEU A 110 3.31 16.26 -2.43
N PRO A 111 2.86 16.88 -3.53
CA PRO A 111 1.48 16.77 -3.97
C PRO A 111 1.02 15.32 -4.04
N GLY A 112 0.10 14.94 -3.15
CA GLY A 112 -0.43 13.57 -3.06
C GLY A 112 0.46 12.55 -2.33
N VAL A 113 1.54 12.96 -1.67
CA VAL A 113 2.40 12.09 -0.85
C VAL A 113 2.42 12.61 0.58
N TYR A 114 1.97 11.77 1.51
CA TYR A 114 1.80 12.12 2.91
C TYR A 114 2.53 11.13 3.79
N VAL A 115 3.11 11.58 4.90
CA VAL A 115 3.77 10.72 5.90
C VAL A 115 3.18 10.95 7.28
N SER A 116 3.12 9.90 8.09
CA SER A 116 2.61 9.91 9.47
C SER A 116 3.26 8.80 10.30
N ASN A 117 2.98 8.80 11.61
CA ASN A 117 3.30 7.69 12.51
C ASN A 117 2.07 6.80 12.76
N MET A 118 1.10 6.73 11.82
CA MET A 118 -0.03 5.81 11.94
C MET A 118 0.45 4.37 11.98
N THR A 119 -0.10 3.56 12.88
CA THR A 119 0.06 2.11 12.86
C THR A 119 -0.73 1.47 11.72
N PHE A 120 -0.55 0.17 11.49
CA PHE A 120 -1.34 -0.57 10.50
C PHE A 120 -2.83 -0.56 10.89
N GLU A 121 -3.13 -0.73 12.17
CA GLU A 121 -4.48 -0.69 12.75
C GLU A 121 -5.12 0.70 12.61
N ASP A 122 -4.35 1.78 12.81
CA ASP A 122 -4.82 3.15 12.58
C ASP A 122 -5.28 3.34 11.14
N VAL A 123 -4.53 2.80 10.16
CA VAL A 123 -4.89 2.86 8.74
C VAL A 123 -6.15 2.05 8.46
N ILE A 124 -6.28 0.84 9.03
CA ILE A 124 -7.51 0.04 8.91
C ILE A 124 -8.71 0.82 9.47
N ARG A 125 -8.60 1.33 10.71
CA ARG A 125 -9.66 2.13 11.36
C ARG A 125 -10.03 3.37 10.56
N LYS A 126 -9.05 4.07 9.98
CA LYS A 126 -9.28 5.23 9.10
C LYS A 126 -10.11 4.89 7.87
N ASN A 127 -10.04 3.64 7.39
CA ASN A 127 -10.78 3.16 6.23
C ASN A 127 -11.98 2.26 6.61
N ILE A 128 -12.39 2.21 7.87
CA ILE A 128 -13.43 1.27 8.36
C ILE A 128 -14.81 1.44 7.70
N ARG A 129 -15.10 2.61 7.13
CA ARG A 129 -16.35 2.88 6.39
C ARG A 129 -16.30 2.38 4.93
N MET A 130 -15.16 1.87 4.49
CA MET A 130 -15.00 1.27 3.17
C MET A 130 -15.39 -0.21 3.24
N ASN A 131 -15.70 -0.81 2.09
CA ASN A 131 -15.86 -2.25 1.97
C ASN A 131 -14.47 -2.88 1.98
N LEU A 132 -14.10 -3.45 3.13
CA LEU A 132 -12.77 -4.00 3.36
C LEU A 132 -12.69 -5.44 2.85
N TYR A 133 -11.66 -5.71 2.07
CA TYR A 133 -11.31 -7.03 1.56
C TYR A 133 -9.88 -7.33 1.96
N VAL A 134 -9.62 -8.51 2.52
CA VAL A 134 -8.26 -8.98 2.79
C VAL A 134 -7.90 -10.05 1.77
N LEU A 135 -6.72 -9.93 1.18
CA LEU A 135 -6.26 -10.79 0.09
C LEU A 135 -5.47 -11.96 0.66
N GLU A 136 -6.09 -13.14 0.67
CA GLU A 136 -5.56 -14.39 1.24
C GLU A 136 -5.89 -15.55 0.30
N GLU A 137 -4.98 -16.51 0.16
CA GLU A 137 -5.09 -17.62 -0.80
C GLU A 137 -6.36 -18.45 -0.56
N GLY A 138 -6.72 -18.67 0.71
CA GLY A 138 -7.92 -19.39 1.15
C GLY A 138 -9.22 -18.58 1.08
N GLY A 139 -9.19 -17.34 0.57
CA GLY A 139 -10.36 -16.48 0.42
C GLY A 139 -11.29 -16.90 -0.72
N ALA A 140 -12.46 -16.26 -0.79
CA ALA A 140 -13.37 -16.46 -1.90
C ALA A 140 -12.75 -15.97 -3.22
N ASP A 141 -12.83 -16.76 -4.28
CA ASP A 141 -12.37 -16.37 -5.63
C ASP A 141 -12.93 -15.00 -6.02
N ILE A 142 -12.02 -14.05 -6.27
CA ILE A 142 -12.33 -12.66 -6.63
C ILE A 142 -13.32 -12.57 -7.79
N MET A 143 -13.28 -13.50 -8.75
CA MET A 143 -14.19 -13.51 -9.90
C MET A 143 -15.66 -13.75 -9.50
N LYS A 144 -15.89 -14.34 -8.33
CA LYS A 144 -17.23 -14.62 -7.78
C LYS A 144 -17.70 -13.55 -6.79
N VAL A 145 -16.85 -12.57 -6.48
CA VAL A 145 -17.17 -11.51 -5.51
C VAL A 145 -17.97 -10.41 -6.20
N LYS A 146 -19.14 -10.10 -5.64
CA LYS A 146 -19.92 -8.92 -6.04
C LYS A 146 -19.36 -7.68 -5.33
N PHE A 147 -18.59 -6.88 -6.05
CA PHE A 147 -18.06 -5.62 -5.54
C PHE A 147 -19.11 -4.50 -5.60
N PRO A 148 -19.18 -3.62 -4.58
CA PRO A 148 -19.97 -2.41 -4.66
C PRO A 148 -19.35 -1.44 -5.67
N ARG A 149 -20.14 -0.49 -6.16
CA ARG A 149 -19.72 0.47 -7.19
C ARG A 149 -18.60 1.42 -6.75
N ASN A 150 -18.41 1.63 -5.46
CA ASN A 150 -17.37 2.51 -4.96
C ASN A 150 -16.95 2.09 -3.55
N ASN A 151 -15.95 2.79 -3.02
CA ASN A 151 -15.50 2.66 -1.64
C ASN A 151 -15.07 1.23 -1.27
N VAL A 152 -14.16 0.66 -2.06
CA VAL A 152 -13.52 -0.62 -1.79
C VAL A 152 -12.08 -0.40 -1.29
N ALA A 153 -11.67 -1.20 -0.31
CA ALA A 153 -10.28 -1.22 0.15
C ALA A 153 -9.77 -2.65 0.25
N PHE A 154 -8.52 -2.84 -0.14
CA PHE A 154 -7.84 -4.12 -0.22
C PHE A 154 -6.64 -4.12 0.72
N ILE A 155 -6.59 -5.09 1.62
CA ILE A 155 -5.58 -5.23 2.66
C ILE A 155 -4.65 -6.36 2.27
N LEU A 156 -3.35 -6.07 2.29
CA LEU A 156 -2.29 -6.90 1.75
C LEU A 156 -1.07 -6.87 2.68
N GLY A 157 -0.38 -7.99 2.78
CA GLY A 157 1.00 -8.03 3.27
C GLY A 157 2.02 -7.78 2.18
N ASP A 158 3.28 -7.67 2.60
CA ASP A 158 4.46 -7.70 1.74
C ASP A 158 4.87 -9.16 1.44
N HIS A 159 6.16 -9.42 1.31
CA HIS A 159 6.71 -10.76 1.10
C HIS A 159 6.62 -11.71 2.32
N ILE A 160 6.41 -11.19 3.52
CA ILE A 160 6.17 -12.01 4.72
C ILE A 160 4.67 -12.29 4.85
N GLY A 161 3.83 -11.35 4.43
CA GLY A 161 2.38 -11.47 4.51
C GLY A 161 1.79 -10.77 5.74
N LEU A 162 0.54 -11.10 6.05
CA LEU A 162 -0.14 -10.67 7.26
C LEU A 162 0.07 -11.73 8.35
N SER A 163 0.27 -11.31 9.60
CA SER A 163 0.38 -12.23 10.73
C SER A 163 -1.00 -12.82 11.10
N GLU A 164 -1.00 -13.90 11.87
CA GLU A 164 -2.25 -14.44 12.43
C GLU A 164 -3.01 -13.40 13.28
N GLU A 165 -2.28 -12.53 13.97
CA GLU A 165 -2.86 -11.43 14.75
C GLU A 165 -3.52 -10.37 13.86
N ASP A 166 -2.89 -10.01 12.73
CA ASP A 166 -3.50 -9.11 11.74
C ASP A 166 -4.81 -9.73 11.21
N LEU A 167 -4.77 -11.01 10.83
CA LEU A 167 -5.92 -11.72 10.26
C LEU A 167 -7.06 -11.85 11.27
N LYS A 168 -6.75 -12.09 12.54
CA LYS A 168 -7.73 -12.12 13.64
C LYS A 168 -8.35 -10.75 13.87
N THR A 169 -7.55 -9.67 13.81
CA THR A 169 -8.05 -8.29 13.92
C THR A 169 -8.99 -7.91 12.77
N LEU A 170 -8.80 -8.52 11.60
CA LEU A 170 -9.63 -8.31 10.41
C LEU A 170 -10.87 -9.20 10.37
N GLU A 171 -10.99 -10.18 11.27
CA GLU A 171 -12.13 -11.08 11.32
C GLU A 171 -13.43 -10.33 11.64
N GLY A 172 -14.50 -10.62 10.90
CA GLY A 172 -15.77 -9.90 11.00
C GLY A 172 -15.78 -8.47 10.43
N ILE A 173 -14.61 -7.91 10.10
CA ILE A 173 -14.47 -6.54 9.57
C ILE A 173 -14.17 -6.55 8.06
N ALA A 174 -13.30 -7.46 7.60
CA ALA A 174 -12.91 -7.57 6.20
C ALA A 174 -13.31 -8.92 5.61
N LYS A 175 -13.76 -8.92 4.35
CA LYS A 175 -14.06 -10.16 3.62
C LYS A 175 -12.79 -10.76 3.02
N LYS A 176 -12.48 -12.02 3.35
CA LYS A 176 -11.36 -12.77 2.74
C LYS A 176 -11.67 -13.10 1.28
N ILE A 177 -10.79 -12.66 0.37
CA ILE A 177 -10.87 -12.95 -1.07
C ILE A 177 -9.51 -13.40 -1.60
N SER A 178 -9.53 -14.18 -2.68
CA SER A 178 -8.34 -14.76 -3.30
C SER A 178 -8.26 -14.41 -4.78
N ILE A 179 -7.04 -14.18 -5.29
CA ILE A 179 -6.78 -14.01 -6.73
C ILE A 179 -6.27 -15.29 -7.41
N GLY A 180 -5.99 -16.34 -6.63
CA GLY A 180 -5.43 -17.60 -7.14
C GLY A 180 -4.86 -18.48 -6.03
N PRO A 181 -4.40 -19.69 -6.36
CA PRO A 181 -4.06 -20.72 -5.38
C PRO A 181 -2.65 -20.60 -4.78
N LYS A 182 -1.89 -19.55 -5.10
CA LYS A 182 -0.50 -19.37 -4.67
C LYS A 182 -0.32 -18.03 -3.95
N ALA A 183 0.72 -17.95 -3.14
CA ALA A 183 1.25 -16.66 -2.70
C ALA A 183 1.88 -15.92 -3.89
N TYR A 184 1.37 -14.73 -4.18
CA TYR A 184 1.86 -13.87 -5.26
C TYR A 184 2.49 -12.61 -4.67
N LEU A 185 3.45 -12.03 -5.40
CA LEU A 185 4.00 -10.72 -5.03
C LEU A 185 2.87 -9.69 -4.92
N THR A 186 2.95 -8.80 -3.92
CA THR A 186 1.96 -7.74 -3.68
C THR A 186 1.65 -6.93 -4.96
N SER A 187 2.67 -6.65 -5.78
CA SER A 187 2.50 -5.98 -7.09
C SER A 187 1.63 -6.76 -8.07
N HIS A 188 1.77 -8.09 -8.12
CA HIS A 188 0.94 -8.95 -8.98
C HIS A 188 -0.49 -8.97 -8.48
N VAL A 189 -0.69 -9.05 -7.15
CA VAL A 189 -2.03 -9.01 -6.55
C VAL A 189 -2.72 -7.68 -6.88
N ILE A 190 -2.05 -6.55 -6.66
CA ILE A 190 -2.58 -5.22 -6.97
C ILE A 190 -2.91 -5.10 -8.46
N SER A 191 -2.02 -5.56 -9.34
CA SER A 191 -2.24 -5.53 -10.80
C SER A 191 -3.49 -6.33 -11.17
N TYR A 192 -3.62 -7.56 -10.64
CA TYR A 192 -4.76 -8.42 -10.91
C TYR A 192 -6.06 -7.80 -10.41
N VAL A 193 -6.08 -7.27 -9.18
CA VAL A 193 -7.26 -6.59 -8.62
C VAL A 193 -7.65 -5.40 -9.49
N ASN A 194 -6.69 -4.54 -9.85
CA ASN A 194 -6.97 -3.38 -10.69
C ASN A 194 -7.56 -3.76 -12.04
N ILE A 195 -6.96 -4.74 -12.73
CA ILE A 195 -7.44 -5.23 -14.04
C ILE A 195 -8.83 -5.86 -13.89
N HIS A 196 -9.06 -6.65 -12.84
CA HIS A 196 -10.35 -7.26 -12.57
C HIS A 196 -11.44 -6.20 -12.36
N LEU A 197 -11.19 -5.20 -11.51
CA LEU A 197 -12.12 -4.11 -11.24
C LEU A 197 -12.38 -3.25 -12.48
N ASP A 198 -11.36 -3.00 -13.31
CA ASP A 198 -11.55 -2.33 -14.61
C ASP A 198 -12.50 -3.12 -15.51
N ARG A 199 -12.29 -4.44 -15.61
CA ARG A 199 -13.10 -5.34 -16.45
C ARG A 199 -14.58 -5.35 -16.04
N ILE A 200 -14.87 -5.29 -14.74
CA ILE A 200 -16.26 -5.30 -14.24
C ILE A 200 -16.85 -3.89 -14.05
N GLY A 201 -16.11 -2.83 -14.40
CA GLY A 201 -16.59 -1.46 -14.33
C GLY A 201 -16.73 -0.88 -12.92
N VAL A 202 -15.92 -1.35 -11.95
CA VAL A 202 -15.85 -0.78 -10.60
C VAL A 202 -14.73 0.26 -10.54
N PRO A 203 -15.01 1.58 -10.40
CA PRO A 203 -14.01 2.65 -10.38
C PRO A 203 -13.18 2.76 -9.09
#